data_AF-A0A9D5N071-F1
#
_entry.id   AF-A0A9D5N071-F1
#
_cell.length_a   1.000
_cell.length_b   1.000
_cell.length_c   1.000
_cell.angle_alpha   90.00
_cell.angle_beta   90.00
_cell.angle_gamma   90.00
#
_symmetry.space_group_name_H-M   'P 1'
#
loop_
_entity.id
_entity.type
_entity.pdbx_description
1 polymer ?
#
loop_
_entity_poly.entity_id
_entity_poly.type
_entity_poly.pdbx_seq_one_letter_code
_entity_poly.pdbx_strand_id
1 'polypeptide(L)'
;MQMRSQEEISEYFNDGPHIIYVNGAYKNDEDPVGRLMHDFRCTSAVDMFYDELAKSVRFFKETEGGQSRMSKAMEDRIRRAEEETRIETTVHLIKEIMESMKMTAEQVMTMMNISDDDRTVMMKKIH
;
A
#
# COMPACT_ATOMS: atom_id res chain seq x y z
N MET A 1 -24.73 0.21 -27.61
CA MET A 1 -23.81 1.32 -27.30
C MET A 1 -22.91 1.50 -28.51
N GLN A 2 -22.93 2.69 -29.11
CA GLN A 2 -22.35 2.99 -30.42
C GLN A 2 -20.82 3.00 -30.35
N MET A 3 -20.14 2.15 -31.11
CA MET A 3 -18.73 2.39 -31.44
C MET A 3 -18.68 3.62 -32.35
N ARG A 4 -18.15 4.73 -31.84
CA ARG A 4 -17.67 5.82 -32.68
C ARG A 4 -16.23 5.48 -33.03
N SER A 5 -15.99 5.13 -34.29
CA SER A 5 -14.66 5.11 -34.87
C SER A 5 -14.08 6.51 -34.76
N GLN A 6 -13.03 6.68 -33.96
CA GLN A 6 -12.13 7.82 -34.06
C GLN A 6 -10.92 7.38 -34.87
N GLU A 7 -11.04 7.47 -36.19
CA GLU A 7 -9.92 7.96 -36.99
C GLU A 7 -9.73 9.42 -36.57
N GLU A 8 -8.69 9.70 -35.77
CA GLU A 8 -8.06 11.01 -35.48
C GLU A 8 -7.52 11.05 -34.04
N ILE A 9 -6.44 10.31 -33.75
CA ILE A 9 -5.25 10.84 -33.07
C ILE A 9 -4.06 10.02 -33.59
N SER A 10 -3.68 10.27 -34.85
CA SER A 10 -2.34 9.92 -35.34
C SER A 10 -1.42 11.13 -35.16
N GLU A 11 -1.36 11.68 -33.96
CA GLU A 11 -0.15 12.34 -33.51
C GLU A 11 0.61 11.29 -32.71
N TYR A 12 1.64 10.73 -33.34
CA TYR A 12 2.67 9.99 -32.64
C TYR A 12 3.30 10.95 -31.63
N PHE A 13 2.80 10.90 -30.40
CA PHE A 13 3.41 11.50 -29.24
C PHE A 13 4.80 10.87 -29.08
N ASN A 14 5.83 11.55 -29.60
CA ASN A 14 7.22 11.12 -29.60
C ASN A 14 7.91 11.50 -28.27
N ASP A 15 7.18 11.35 -27.17
CA ASP A 15 7.50 11.78 -25.81
C ASP A 15 7.32 10.61 -24.83
N GLY A 16 8.18 9.59 -24.98
CA GLY A 16 8.34 8.55 -23.96
C GLY A 16 7.17 7.57 -23.84
N PRO A 17 6.97 6.92 -22.67
CA PRO A 17 6.03 5.81 -22.54
C PRO A 17 4.59 6.26 -22.82
N HIS A 18 3.98 5.66 -23.85
CA HIS A 18 2.57 5.88 -24.21
C HIS A 18 1.64 5.36 -23.10
N ILE A 19 1.19 6.26 -22.22
CA ILE A 19 0.27 5.92 -21.12
C ILE A 19 -1.15 5.80 -21.69
N ILE A 20 -1.71 4.59 -21.66
CA ILE A 20 -3.10 4.33 -22.06
C ILE A 20 -3.98 4.37 -20.81
N TYR A 21 -5.01 5.22 -20.83
CA TYR A 21 -6.03 5.27 -19.79
C TYR A 21 -7.17 4.30 -20.11
N VAL A 22 -7.40 3.33 -19.23
CA VAL A 22 -8.47 2.34 -19.37
C VAL A 22 -9.40 2.38 -18.17
N ASN A 23 -10.69 2.12 -18.39
CA ASN A 23 -11.66 2.02 -17.31
C ASN A 23 -11.47 0.69 -16.56
N GLY A 24 -11.16 0.77 -15.25
CA GLY A 24 -10.97 -0.39 -14.39
C GLY A 24 -12.17 -1.35 -14.29
N ALA A 25 -13.37 -0.85 -14.56
CA ALA A 25 -14.62 -1.62 -14.56
C ALA A 25 -14.93 -2.29 -15.90
N TYR A 26 -14.07 -2.16 -16.92
CA TYR A 26 -14.24 -2.80 -18.21
C TYR A 26 -14.16 -4.35 -18.10
N LYS A 27 -15.10 -5.04 -18.75
CA LYS A 27 -15.34 -6.50 -18.63
C LYS A 27 -15.72 -7.11 -19.98
N ASN A 28 -14.82 -7.05 -20.95
CA ASN A 28 -15.01 -7.72 -22.24
C ASN A 28 -13.88 -8.72 -22.49
N ASP A 29 -14.09 -9.98 -22.15
CA ASP A 29 -13.04 -11.00 -22.25
C ASP A 29 -12.73 -11.42 -23.71
N GLU A 30 -13.51 -10.93 -24.68
CA GLU A 30 -13.21 -11.09 -26.10
C GLU A 30 -12.01 -10.22 -26.55
N ASP A 31 -11.76 -9.10 -25.86
CA ASP A 31 -10.68 -8.15 -26.17
C ASP A 31 -9.45 -8.34 -25.26
N PRO A 32 -8.20 -8.16 -25.77
CA PRO A 32 -6.98 -8.27 -24.98
C PRO A 32 -6.94 -7.42 -23.70
N VAL A 33 -7.43 -6.18 -23.76
CA VAL A 33 -7.52 -5.27 -22.61
C VAL A 33 -8.54 -5.79 -21.61
N GLY A 34 -9.69 -6.29 -22.06
CA GLY A 34 -10.68 -6.84 -21.14
C GLY A 34 -10.21 -8.10 -20.43
N ARG A 35 -9.49 -8.99 -21.12
CA ARG A 35 -8.78 -10.13 -20.48
C ARG A 35 -7.72 -9.68 -19.49
N LEU A 36 -6.96 -8.63 -19.80
CA LEU A 36 -5.95 -8.09 -18.88
C LEU A 36 -6.60 -7.55 -17.61
N MET A 37 -7.72 -6.82 -17.78
CA MET A 37 -8.49 -6.31 -16.66
C MET A 37 -9.15 -7.43 -15.84
N HIS A 38 -9.56 -8.52 -16.48
CA HIS A 38 -10.01 -9.73 -15.79
C HIS A 38 -8.92 -10.28 -14.88
N ASP A 39 -7.72 -10.49 -15.42
CA ASP A 39 -6.58 -11.05 -14.70
C ASP A 39 -6.17 -10.22 -13.50
N PHE A 40 -6.12 -8.89 -13.62
CA PHE A 40 -5.81 -8.02 -12.48
C PHE A 40 -6.82 -8.10 -11.33
N ARG A 41 -8.07 -8.50 -11.61
CA ARG A 41 -9.11 -8.73 -10.59
C ARG A 41 -9.13 -10.18 -10.10
N CYS A 42 -8.48 -11.09 -10.82
CA CYS A 42 -8.59 -12.50 -10.56
C CYS A 42 -7.82 -12.91 -9.30
N THR A 43 -8.41 -13.78 -8.49
CA THR A 43 -7.81 -14.25 -7.23
C THR A 43 -7.06 -15.57 -7.39
N SER A 44 -7.29 -16.28 -8.48
CA SER A 44 -6.84 -17.65 -8.72
C SER A 44 -6.08 -17.71 -10.04
N ALA A 45 -4.89 -18.32 -10.04
CA ALA A 45 -4.05 -18.34 -11.22
C ALA A 45 -4.57 -19.27 -12.33
N VAL A 46 -5.44 -20.24 -12.00
CA VAL A 46 -6.00 -21.16 -13.01
C VAL A 46 -7.08 -20.49 -13.87
N ASP A 47 -7.65 -19.39 -13.38
CA ASP A 47 -8.71 -18.65 -14.06
C ASP A 47 -8.15 -17.46 -14.87
N MET A 48 -6.83 -17.27 -14.90
CA MET A 48 -6.19 -16.15 -15.60
C MET A 48 -5.94 -16.46 -17.08
N PHE A 49 -6.06 -15.45 -17.94
CA PHE A 49 -5.83 -15.55 -19.38
C PHE A 49 -4.36 -15.45 -19.78
N TYR A 50 -3.56 -14.66 -19.05
CA TYR A 50 -2.15 -14.41 -19.35
C TYR A 50 -1.22 -15.21 -18.44
N ASP A 51 -0.40 -16.07 -19.04
CA ASP A 51 0.51 -16.98 -18.35
C ASP A 51 1.53 -16.25 -17.47
N GLU A 52 2.01 -15.08 -17.88
CA GLU A 52 2.97 -14.28 -17.11
C GLU A 52 2.39 -13.83 -15.78
N LEU A 53 1.13 -13.40 -15.80
CA LEU A 53 0.39 -13.00 -14.60
C LEU A 53 0.04 -14.23 -13.77
N ALA A 54 -0.43 -15.31 -14.40
CA ALA A 54 -0.73 -16.57 -13.74
C ALA A 54 0.50 -17.12 -12.98
N LYS A 55 1.68 -17.16 -13.61
CA LYS A 55 2.94 -17.61 -12.99
C LYS A 55 3.27 -16.80 -11.74
N SER A 56 3.11 -15.48 -11.80
CA SER A 56 3.36 -14.59 -10.67
C SER A 56 2.40 -14.86 -9.51
N VAL A 57 1.10 -15.00 -9.81
CA VAL A 57 0.08 -15.31 -8.80
C VAL A 57 0.32 -16.70 -8.18
N ARG A 58 0.63 -17.73 -8.99
CA ARG A 58 1.01 -19.07 -8.48
C ARG A 58 2.20 -18.99 -7.56
N PHE A 59 3.26 -18.27 -7.97
CA PHE A 59 4.44 -18.13 -7.12
C PHE A 59 4.07 -17.60 -5.75
N PHE A 60 3.39 -16.45 -5.66
CA PHE A 60 3.09 -15.82 -4.37
C PHE A 60 2.03 -16.54 -3.54
N LYS A 61 1.10 -17.27 -4.16
CA LYS A 61 -0.02 -17.91 -3.45
C LYS A 61 0.10 -19.41 -3.24
N GLU A 62 0.79 -20.12 -4.12
CA GLU A 62 0.79 -21.59 -4.17
C GLU A 62 2.16 -22.19 -3.83
N THR A 63 3.26 -21.42 -3.88
CA THR A 63 4.58 -21.93 -3.50
C THR A 63 4.95 -21.58 -2.07
N GLU A 64 5.65 -22.48 -1.38
CA GLU A 64 6.12 -22.25 -0.01
C GLU A 64 6.99 -20.98 0.09
N GLY A 65 7.88 -20.76 -0.88
CA GLY A 65 8.74 -19.58 -0.91
C GLY A 65 7.96 -18.27 -1.10
N GLY A 66 6.93 -18.27 -1.94
CA GLY A 66 6.06 -17.10 -2.13
C GLY A 66 5.18 -16.83 -0.91
N GLN A 67 4.58 -17.87 -0.34
CA GLN A 67 3.75 -17.76 0.87
C GLN A 67 4.57 -17.26 2.06
N SER A 68 5.79 -17.76 2.25
CA SER A 68 6.70 -17.30 3.32
C SER A 68 7.02 -15.80 3.18
N ARG A 69 7.30 -15.34 1.96
CA ARG A 69 7.53 -13.90 1.68
C ARG A 69 6.31 -13.05 2.00
N MET A 70 5.12 -13.52 1.64
CA MET A 70 3.87 -12.79 1.91
C MET A 70 3.51 -12.79 3.40
N SER A 71 3.71 -13.90 4.12
CA SER A 71 3.52 -13.98 5.57
C SER A 71 4.41 -12.97 6.29
N LYS A 72 5.72 -12.98 5.98
CA LYS A 72 6.67 -12.03 6.56
C LYS A 72 6.28 -10.57 6.28
N ALA A 73 5.88 -10.26 5.04
CA ALA A 73 5.43 -8.92 4.69
C ALA A 73 4.19 -8.48 5.48
N MET A 74 3.26 -9.40 5.76
CA MET A 74 2.08 -9.13 6.58
C MET A 74 2.45 -8.94 8.04
N GLU A 75 3.29 -9.81 8.60
CA GLU A 75 3.79 -9.72 9.97
C GLU A 75 4.54 -8.40 10.22
N ASP A 76 5.40 -7.99 9.28
CA ASP A 76 6.11 -6.71 9.37
C ASP A 76 5.16 -5.52 9.27
N ARG A 77 4.08 -5.61 8.48
CA ARG A 77 3.04 -4.58 8.44
C ARG A 77 2.29 -4.48 9.77
N ILE A 78 1.89 -5.61 10.35
CA ILE A 78 1.21 -5.65 11.65
C ILE A 78 2.12 -5.04 12.72
N ARG A 79 3.38 -5.48 12.79
CA ARG A 79 4.37 -4.97 13.75
C ARG A 79 4.55 -3.45 13.65
N ARG A 80 4.62 -2.90 12.43
CA ARG A 80 4.72 -1.45 12.22
C ARG A 80 3.46 -0.71 12.65
N ALA A 81 2.28 -1.28 12.39
CA ALA A 81 1.01 -0.67 12.80
C ALA A 81 0.84 -0.67 14.34
N GLU A 82 1.24 -1.75 15.00
CA GLU A 82 1.26 -1.84 16.47
C GLU A 82 2.25 -0.83 17.08
N GLU A 83 3.45 -0.71 16.49
CA GLU A 83 4.45 0.28 16.87
C GLU A 83 3.93 1.70 16.74
N GLU A 84 3.33 2.04 15.58
CA GLU A 84 2.76 3.36 15.34
C GLU A 84 1.63 3.68 16.33
N THR A 85 0.75 2.71 16.61
CA THR A 85 -0.31 2.85 17.60
C THR A 85 0.25 3.07 19.01
N ARG A 86 1.31 2.35 19.39
CA ARG A 86 1.99 2.54 20.69
C ARG A 86 2.56 3.95 20.81
N ILE A 87 3.27 4.40 19.78
CA ILE A 87 3.86 5.75 19.74
C ILE A 87 2.76 6.81 19.82
N GLU A 88 1.69 6.70 19.03
CA GLU A 88 0.59 7.68 19.02
C GLU A 88 -0.14 7.77 20.35
N THR A 89 -0.45 6.62 20.96
CA THR A 89 -1.07 6.56 22.28
C THR A 89 -0.18 7.22 23.33
N THR A 90 1.13 6.97 23.28
CA THR A 90 2.09 7.55 24.23
C THR A 90 2.24 9.06 24.00
N VAL A 91 2.31 9.52 22.75
CA VAL A 91 2.33 10.96 22.40
C VAL A 91 1.08 11.66 22.89
N HIS A 92 -0.09 11.03 22.77
CA HIS A 92 -1.34 11.57 23.28
C HIS A 92 -1.28 11.77 24.79
N LEU A 93 -0.86 10.74 25.54
CA LEU A 93 -0.68 10.82 26.99
C LEU A 93 0.34 11.91 27.38
N ILE A 94 1.46 12.02 26.65
CA ILE A 94 2.45 13.08 26.89
C ILE A 94 1.80 14.46 26.76
N LYS A 95 1.01 14.69 25.70
CA LYS A 95 0.31 15.96 25.49
C LYS A 95 -0.68 16.27 26.62
N GLU A 96 -1.45 15.29 27.08
CA GLU A 96 -2.37 15.46 28.22
C GLU A 96 -1.64 15.86 29.52
N ILE A 97 -0.50 15.22 29.80
CA ILE A 97 0.31 15.56 30.98
C ILE A 97 0.94 16.95 30.85
N MET A 98 1.45 17.30 29.67
CA MET A 98 1.98 18.64 29.40
C MET A 98 0.93 19.72 29.66
N GLU A 99 -0.31 19.50 29.19
CA GLU A 99 -1.41 20.45 29.35
C GLU A 99 -1.87 20.59 30.81
N SER A 100 -2.02 19.46 31.52
CA SER A 100 -2.52 19.40 32.89
C SER A 100 -1.50 19.88 33.92
N MET A 101 -0.23 19.52 33.77
CA MET A 101 0.84 19.82 34.73
C MET A 101 1.74 20.99 34.31
N LYS A 102 1.50 21.60 33.14
CA LYS A 102 2.32 22.68 32.56
C LYS A 102 3.80 22.31 32.42
N MET A 103 4.05 21.05 32.07
CA MET A 103 5.38 20.51 31.83
C MET A 103 5.76 20.55 30.35
N THR A 104 7.05 20.56 30.06
CA THR A 104 7.59 20.38 28.70
C THR A 104 7.57 18.91 28.30
N ALA A 105 7.60 18.64 26.98
CA ALA A 105 7.63 17.27 26.46
C ALA A 105 8.83 16.48 27.01
N GLU A 106 9.99 17.11 27.09
CA GLU A 106 11.23 16.52 27.60
C GLU A 106 11.14 16.14 29.08
N GLN A 107 10.51 16.99 29.90
CA GLN A 107 10.27 16.70 31.31
C GLN A 107 9.33 15.51 31.48
N VAL A 108 8.22 15.47 30.73
CA VAL A 108 7.26 14.35 30.79
C VAL A 108 7.89 13.05 30.32
N MET A 109 8.61 13.05 29.20
CA MET A 109 9.31 11.86 28.69
C MET A 109 10.37 11.35 29.68
N THR A 110 11.02 12.24 30.43
CA THR A 110 11.96 11.87 31.50
C THR A 110 11.27 11.27 32.70
N MET A 111 10.14 11.84 33.11
CA MET A 111 9.30 11.28 34.17
C MET A 111 8.77 9.89 33.80
N MET A 112 8.40 9.68 32.54
CA MET A 112 7.88 8.41 32.02
C MET A 112 8.96 7.39 31.65
N ASN A 113 10.25 7.75 31.78
CA ASN A 113 11.39 6.92 31.41
C ASN A 113 11.35 6.41 29.95
N ILE A 114 10.93 7.29 29.02
CA ILE A 114 10.89 6.98 27.58
C ILE A 114 12.33 6.85 27.05
N SER A 115 12.58 5.81 26.24
CA SER A 115 13.87 5.53 25.62
C SER A 115 14.30 6.63 24.64
N ASP A 116 15.61 6.82 24.42
CA ASP A 116 16.11 7.85 23.51
C ASP A 116 15.67 7.64 22.04
N ASP A 117 15.54 6.38 21.63
CA ASP A 117 15.01 6.00 20.32
C ASP A 117 13.56 6.49 20.16
N ASP A 118 12.71 6.18 21.15
CA ASP A 118 11.31 6.61 21.15
C ASP A 118 11.18 8.13 21.28
N ARG A 119 12.00 8.79 22.10
CA ARG A 119 12.01 10.26 22.23
C ARG A 119 12.23 10.94 20.90
N THR A 120 13.18 10.44 20.10
CA THR A 120 13.47 11.01 18.78
C THR A 120 12.27 10.94 17.85
N VAL A 121 11.52 9.84 17.89
CA VAL A 121 10.30 9.65 17.09
C VAL A 121 9.15 10.50 17.63
N MET A 122 8.90 10.47 18.94
CA MET A 122 7.80 11.17 19.58
C MET A 122 7.94 12.69 19.49
N MET A 123 9.16 13.24 19.62
CA MET A 123 9.41 14.67 19.51
C MET A 123 9.00 15.23 18.14
N LYS A 124 9.15 14.45 17.06
CA LYS A 124 8.69 14.81 15.71
C LYS A 124 7.17 14.78 15.54
N LYS A 125 6.45 14.04 16.39
CA LYS A 125 4.96 13.95 16.38
C LYS A 125 4.31 14.94 17.35
N ILE A 126 5.08 15.47 18.32
CA ILE A 126 4.60 16.47 19.29
C ILE A 126 4.65 17.89 18.71
N HIS A 127 5.70 18.19 17.94
CA HIS A 127 5.88 19.45 17.21
C HIS A 127 5.30 19.35 15.80
#